data_AF-A0A847N7J8-F1
#
_entry.id   AF-A0A847N7J8-F1
#
_cell.length_a   1.000
_cell.length_b   1.000
_cell.length_c   1.000
_cell.angle_alpha   90.00
_cell.angle_beta   90.00
_cell.angle_gamma   90.00
#
_symmetry.space_group_name_H-M   'P 1'
#
loop_
_entity.id
_entity.type
_entity.pdbx_description
1 polymer ?
#
loop_
_entity_poly.entity_id
_entity_poly.type
_entity_poly.pdbx_seq_one_letter_code
_entity_poly.pdbx_strand_id
1 'polypeptide(L)'
;LRKKYRLGEAVNFKISYQSPIGYEGSLIANKEVVRYDDAEMILEYLRNHNNKMPYTADTNSEVIQEVFNLSRKAFKRALGYLYKERLIEFIDDETILKED
;
A
#
# COMPACT_ATOMS: atom_id res chain seq x y z
N LEU A 1 -4.35 0.98 10.72
CA LEU A 1 -5.14 1.01 11.97
C LEU A 1 -6.59 0.62 11.67
N ARG A 2 -7.31 -0.04 12.59
CA ARG A 2 -8.77 -0.22 12.44
C ARG A 2 -9.46 1.13 12.67
N LYS A 3 -10.15 1.67 11.67
CA LYS A 3 -10.99 2.87 11.80
C LYS A 3 -12.09 2.60 12.84
N LYS A 4 -12.34 3.55 13.75
CA LYS A 4 -13.50 3.51 14.65
C LYS A 4 -14.71 4.06 13.91
N TYR A 5 -15.78 3.27 13.82
CA TYR A 5 -17.05 3.65 13.20
C TYR A 5 -18.04 4.13 14.26
N ARG A 6 -18.95 5.03 13.88
CA ARG A 6 -20.03 5.52 14.75
C ARG A 6 -21.36 4.85 14.40
N LEU A 7 -22.28 4.78 15.37
CA LEU A 7 -23.63 4.28 15.13
C LEU A 7 -24.33 5.19 14.09
N GLY A 8 -24.91 4.59 13.05
CA GLY A 8 -25.55 5.32 11.95
C GLY A 8 -24.60 5.81 10.84
N GLU A 9 -23.29 5.56 10.94
CA GLU A 9 -22.36 5.84 9.84
C GLU A 9 -22.62 4.86 8.67
N ALA A 10 -22.93 5.41 7.49
CA ALA A 10 -23.02 4.61 6.28
C ALA A 10 -21.63 4.09 5.90
N VAL A 11 -21.53 2.78 5.66
CA VAL A 11 -20.26 2.10 5.35
C VAL A 11 -20.42 1.21 4.13
N ASN A 12 -19.40 1.18 3.29
CA ASN A 12 -19.28 0.22 2.22
C ASN A 12 -18.55 -1.02 2.75
N PHE A 13 -19.13 -2.20 2.56
CA PHE A 13 -18.53 -3.46 2.99
C PHE A 13 -18.76 -4.56 1.97
N LYS A 14 -17.88 -5.56 1.98
CA LYS A 14 -18.02 -6.73 1.11
C LYS A 14 -18.80 -7.81 1.84
N ILE A 15 -19.87 -8.30 1.22
CA ILE A 15 -20.63 -9.45 1.71
C ILE A 15 -19.74 -10.70 1.58
N SER A 16 -19.55 -11.40 2.70
CA SER A 16 -18.85 -12.69 2.74
C SER A 16 -19.83 -13.86 2.66
N TYR A 17 -21.04 -13.68 3.18
CA TYR A 17 -22.04 -14.73 3.21
C TYR A 17 -23.46 -14.16 3.11
N GLN A 18 -24.32 -14.84 2.36
CA GLN A 18 -25.74 -14.53 2.25
C GLN A 18 -26.55 -15.68 2.83
N SER A 19 -27.50 -15.33 3.70
CA SER A 19 -28.46 -16.25 4.31
C SER A 19 -29.89 -15.79 4.01
N PRO A 20 -30.91 -16.64 4.24
CA PRO A 20 -32.31 -16.25 4.11
C PRO A 20 -32.75 -15.12 5.04
N ILE A 21 -32.02 -14.89 6.13
CA ILE A 21 -32.33 -13.87 7.15
C ILE A 21 -31.47 -12.61 7.05
N GLY A 22 -30.49 -12.58 6.14
CA GLY A 22 -29.63 -11.42 5.96
C GLY A 22 -28.24 -11.72 5.42
N TYR A 23 -27.39 -10.70 5.46
CA TYR A 23 -26.04 -10.70 4.90
C TYR A 23 -25.00 -10.48 6.00
N GLU A 24 -23.90 -11.22 5.92
CA GLU A 24 -22.72 -11.04 6.75
C GLU A 24 -21.55 -10.60 5.87
N GLY A 25 -20.66 -9.77 6.41
CA GLY A 25 -19.57 -9.21 5.64
C GLY A 25 -18.43 -8.64 6.46
N SER A 26 -17.38 -8.23 5.76
CA SER A 26 -16.20 -7.62 6.37
C SER A 26 -16.01 -6.20 5.85
N LEU A 27 -15.72 -5.28 6.77
CA LEU A 27 -15.28 -3.91 6.50
C LEU A 27 -13.78 -3.84 6.20
N ILE A 28 -13.05 -4.95 6.36
CA ILE A 28 -11.63 -5.01 6.09
C ILE A 28 -11.47 -5.16 4.58
N ALA A 29 -10.87 -4.16 3.93
CA ALA A 29 -10.50 -4.22 2.53
C ALA A 29 -9.66 -5.47 2.23
N ASN A 30 -9.86 -6.07 1.06
CA ASN A 30 -9.08 -7.24 0.66
C ASN A 30 -7.58 -6.90 0.69
N LYS A 31 -6.76 -7.79 1.27
CA LYS A 31 -5.31 -7.60 1.36
C LYS A 31 -4.65 -7.38 -0.01
N GLU A 32 -5.28 -7.84 -1.09
CA GLU A 32 -4.83 -7.58 -2.46
C GLU A 32 -5.06 -6.12 -2.87
N VAL A 33 -6.25 -5.57 -2.67
CA VAL A 33 -6.55 -4.16 -2.98
C VAL A 33 -5.60 -3.22 -2.22
N VAL A 34 -5.40 -3.48 -0.92
CA VAL A 34 -4.46 -2.70 -0.10
C VAL A 34 -3.02 -2.79 -0.62
N ARG A 35 -2.61 -3.89 -1.26
CA ARG A 35 -1.27 -4.00 -1.85
C ARG A 35 -1.11 -3.10 -3.07
N TYR A 36 -2.14 -2.98 -3.89
CA TYR A 36 -2.14 -2.08 -5.04
C TYR A 36 -2.09 -0.63 -4.57
N ASP A 37 -2.87 -0.28 -3.55
CA ASP A 37 -2.88 1.08 -2.97
C ASP A 37 -1.49 1.46 -2.39
N ASP A 38 -0.84 0.56 -1.64
CA ASP A 38 0.51 0.79 -1.09
C ASP A 38 1.55 1.03 -2.21
N ALA A 39 1.44 0.31 -3.33
CA ALA A 39 2.39 0.36 -4.45
C ALA A 39 2.19 1.60 -5.33
N GLU A 40 0.94 1.95 -5.63
CA GLU A 40 0.58 3.18 -6.36
C GLU A 40 1.08 4.42 -5.61
N MET A 41 0.91 4.46 -4.29
CA MET A 41 1.40 5.58 -3.48
C MET A 41 2.94 5.76 -3.58
N ILE A 42 3.70 4.65 -3.64
CA ILE A 42 5.16 4.72 -3.82
C ILE A 42 5.52 5.17 -5.24
N LEU A 43 4.78 4.73 -6.27
CA LEU A 43 4.98 5.19 -7.64
C LEU A 43 4.71 6.68 -7.79
N GLU A 44 3.62 7.18 -7.22
CA GLU A 44 3.32 8.61 -7.20
C GLU A 44 4.42 9.41 -6.49
N TYR A 45 4.91 8.90 -5.35
CA TYR A 45 6.02 9.52 -4.65
C TYR A 45 7.26 9.64 -5.55
N LEU A 46 7.65 8.56 -6.23
CA LEU A 46 8.78 8.55 -7.17
C LEU A 46 8.60 9.56 -8.30
N ARG A 47 7.42 9.58 -8.93
CA ARG A 47 7.09 10.54 -10.01
C ARG A 47 7.20 11.99 -9.56
N ASN A 48 6.79 12.28 -8.32
CA ASN A 48 6.85 13.62 -7.74
C ASN A 48 8.28 14.03 -7.32
N HIS A 49 9.20 13.08 -7.17
CA HIS A 49 10.58 13.31 -6.69
C HIS A 49 11.62 13.00 -7.78
N ASN A 50 11.39 13.50 -8.99
CA ASN A 50 12.31 13.33 -10.13
C ASN A 50 12.63 11.86 -10.43
N ASN A 51 11.62 10.99 -10.34
CA ASN A 51 11.71 9.55 -10.62
C ASN A 51 12.69 8.78 -9.73
N LYS A 52 13.08 9.32 -8.56
CA LYS A 52 13.99 8.64 -7.66
C LYS A 52 13.72 8.96 -6.19
N MET A 53 14.11 8.05 -5.31
CA MET A 53 14.07 8.28 -3.87
C MET A 53 15.20 7.55 -3.14
N PRO A 54 15.76 8.13 -2.05
CA PRO A 54 16.81 7.53 -1.23
C PRO A 54 16.24 6.56 -0.19
N TYR A 55 15.16 5.84 -0.54
CA TYR A 55 14.49 4.90 0.35
C TYR A 55 14.47 3.52 -0.28
N THR A 56 14.93 2.52 0.47
CA THR A 56 15.06 1.12 0.04
C THR A 56 14.52 0.17 1.10
N ALA A 57 14.60 -1.13 0.85
CA ALA A 57 14.22 -2.16 1.82
C ALA A 57 14.96 -2.04 3.17
N ASP A 58 16.10 -1.36 3.20
CA ASP A 58 16.94 -1.21 4.38
C ASP A 58 16.76 0.11 5.12
N THR A 59 15.94 1.01 4.60
CA THR A 59 15.52 2.22 5.31
C THR A 59 14.86 1.87 6.65
N ASN A 60 15.14 2.70 7.66
CA ASN A 60 14.63 2.53 9.02
C ASN A 60 13.09 2.54 9.05
N SER A 61 12.48 1.71 9.88
CA SER A 61 11.02 1.63 10.09
C SER A 61 10.40 2.98 10.45
N GLU A 62 11.05 3.78 11.29
CA GLU A 62 10.54 5.09 11.69
C GLU A 62 10.40 6.02 10.47
N VAL A 63 11.43 6.10 9.63
CA VAL A 63 11.43 6.95 8.43
C VAL A 63 10.36 6.50 7.43
N ILE A 64 10.24 5.18 7.21
CA ILE A 64 9.21 4.64 6.30
C ILE A 64 7.81 4.97 6.82
N GLN A 65 7.59 4.87 8.13
CA GLN A 65 6.30 5.18 8.74
C GLN A 65 6.00 6.69 8.69
N GLU A 66 7.00 7.56 8.83
CA GLU A 66 6.80 9.01 8.75
C GLU A 66 6.50 9.48 7.32
N VAL A 67 7.21 8.95 6.33
CA VAL A 67 7.10 9.40 4.93
C VAL A 67 5.90 8.75 4.22
N PHE A 68 5.73 7.44 4.37
CA PHE A 68 4.72 6.67 3.63
C PHE A 68 3.53 6.26 4.48
N ASN A 69 3.58 6.47 5.80
CA ASN A 69 2.56 5.95 6.73
C ASN A 69 2.40 4.41 6.65
N LEU A 70 3.45 3.71 6.22
CA LEU A 70 3.51 2.27 6.06
C LEU A 70 4.44 1.62 7.08
N SER A 71 4.10 0.39 7.47
CA SER A 71 5.07 -0.47 8.16
C SER A 71 6.19 -0.89 7.20
N ARG A 72 7.40 -1.13 7.72
CA ARG A 72 8.54 -1.66 6.93
C ARG A 72 8.19 -2.92 6.12
N LYS A 73 7.33 -3.79 6.66
CA LYS A 73 6.85 -5.00 5.95
C LYS A 73 5.91 -4.69 4.79
N ALA A 74 5.04 -3.69 4.94
CA ALA A 74 4.16 -3.24 3.86
C ALA A 74 4.97 -2.56 2.75
N PHE A 75 5.92 -1.70 3.12
CA PHE A 75 6.83 -1.04 2.18
C PHE A 75 7.66 -2.04 1.36
N LYS A 76 8.33 -3.01 2.01
CA LYS A 76 9.06 -4.08 1.29
C LYS A 76 8.18 -4.86 0.32
N ARG A 77 6.92 -5.10 0.70
CA ARG A 77 5.97 -5.82 -0.15
C ARG A 77 5.55 -4.99 -1.36
N ALA A 78 5.30 -3.70 -1.17
CA ALA A 78 4.97 -2.77 -2.26
C ALA A 78 6.15 -2.60 -3.22
N LEU A 79 7.38 -2.39 -2.71
CA LEU A 79 8.60 -2.39 -3.51
C LEU A 79 8.79 -3.69 -4.30
N GLY A 80 8.59 -4.85 -3.66
CA GLY A 80 8.70 -6.14 -4.33
C GLY A 80 7.68 -6.34 -5.44
N TYR A 81 6.47 -5.79 -5.29
CA TYR A 81 5.45 -5.78 -6.34
C TYR A 81 5.89 -4.89 -7.52
N LEU A 82 6.29 -3.65 -7.25
CA LEU A 82 6.75 -2.71 -8.29
C LEU A 82 7.98 -3.24 -9.05
N TYR A 83 8.92 -3.87 -8.35
CA TYR A 83 10.08 -4.49 -8.96
C TYR A 83 9.70 -5.66 -9.87
N LYS A 84 8.72 -6.49 -9.44
CA LYS A 84 8.23 -7.61 -10.24
C LYS A 84 7.51 -7.14 -11.52
N GLU A 85 6.77 -6.04 -11.44
CA GLU A 85 6.14 -5.37 -12.59
C GLU A 85 7.14 -4.56 -13.43
N ARG A 86 8.44 -4.57 -13.07
CA ARG A 86 9.53 -3.87 -13.75
C ARG A 86 9.38 -2.34 -13.81
N LEU A 87 8.56 -1.77 -12.93
CA LEU A 87 8.31 -0.33 -12.86
C LEU A 87 9.42 0.43 -12.12
N ILE A 88 10.20 -0.26 -11.29
CA ILE A 88 11.31 0.33 -10.52
C ILE A 88 12.58 -0.50 -10.62
N GLU A 89 13.70 0.13 -10.33
CA GLU A 89 15.02 -0.47 -10.21
C GLU A 89 15.75 0.09 -8.98
N PHE A 90 16.66 -0.71 -8.43
CA PHE A 90 17.50 -0.30 -7.31
C PHE A 90 18.93 -0.08 -7.81
N ILE A 91 19.46 1.14 -7.70
CA ILE A 91 20.83 1.51 -8.08
C ILE A 91 21.45 2.26 -6.90
N ASP A 92 22.65 1.88 -6.48
CA ASP A 92 23.45 2.61 -5.47
C ASP A 92 22.66 2.98 -4.20
N ASP A 93 21.87 2.03 -3.67
CA ASP A 93 20.99 2.23 -2.51
C ASP A 93 19.87 3.28 -2.70
N GLU A 94 19.53 3.62 -3.94
CA GLU A 94 18.37 4.41 -4.32
C GLU A 94 17.33 3.56 -5.06
N THR A 95 16.05 3.92 -4.92
CA THR A 95 14.97 3.38 -5.75
C THR A 95 14.70 4.36 -6.88
N ILE A 96 14.77 3.89 -8.13
CA ILE A 96 14.57 4.69 -9.33
C ILE A 96 13.39 4.11 -10.10
N LEU A 97 12.52 4.99 -10.60
CA LEU A 97 11.43 4.64 -11.49
C LEU A 97 12.00 4.34 -12.87
N LYS A 98 11.65 3.19 -13.44
CA LYS A 98 11.89 2.92 -14.85
C LYS A 98 10.87 3.66 -15.67
N GLU A 99 11.35 4.63 -16.45
CA GLU A 99 10.58 5.13 -17.59
C GLU A 99 10.85 4.19 -18.76
N ASP A 100 9.78 3.59 -19.30
CA ASP A 100 9.80 2.87 -20.57
C ASP A 100 10.08 3.82 -21.74
#